data_AF-A0A1H3WDW0-F1
#
_entry.id   AF-A0A1H3WDW0-F1
#
_cell.length_a   1.000
_cell.length_b   1.000
_cell.length_c   1.000
_cell.angle_alpha   90.00
_cell.angle_beta   90.00
_cell.angle_gamma   90.00
#
_symmetry.space_group_name_H-M   'P 1'
#
loop_
_entity.id
_entity.type
_entity.pdbx_description
1 polymer ?
#
loop_
_entity_poly.entity_id
_entity_poly.type
_entity_poly.pdbx_seq_one_letter_code
_entity_poly.pdbx_strand_id
1 'polypeptide(L)' 'MEDKKFFYMLGGVSYVSWPLYFLLYFHKYTTGEIIEALIFITILMIGYFIIIMLYFR' A
#
# COMPACT_ATOMS: atom_id res chain seq x y z
N MET A 1 5.76 21.21 -5.95
CA MET A 1 4.45 20.71 -5.47
C MET A 1 3.95 19.51 -6.26
N GLU A 2 4.25 19.43 -7.56
CA GLU A 2 3.88 18.30 -8.41
C GLU A 2 4.51 16.98 -7.97
N ASP A 3 5.81 16.99 -7.62
CA ASP A 3 6.50 15.77 -7.15
C ASP A 3 5.87 15.19 -5.88
N LYS A 4 5.59 16.05 -4.89
CA LYS A 4 4.89 15.66 -3.66
C LYS A 4 3.56 14.96 -4.00
N LYS A 5 2.75 15.56 -4.88
CA LYS A 5 1.47 15.00 -5.31
C LYS A 5 1.65 13.65 -6.05
N PHE A 6 2.68 13.54 -6.88
CA PHE A 6 3.03 12.30 -7.57
C PHE A 6 3.36 11.17 -6.57
N PHE A 7 4.20 11.42 -5.56
CA PHE A 7 4.54 10.43 -4.55
C PHE A 7 3.32 9.99 -3.69
N TYR A 8 2.45 10.93 -3.31
CA TYR A 8 1.20 10.55 -2.62
C TYR A 8 0.28 9.69 -3.51
N MET A 9 0.16 10.04 -4.80
CA MET A 9 -0.65 9.27 -5.75
C MET A 9 -0.06 7.88 -5.99
N LEU A 10 1.26 7.77 -6.16
CA LEU A 10 1.97 6.51 -6.31
C LEU A 10 1.74 5.60 -5.10
N GLY A 11 1.86 6.15 -3.88
CA GLY A 11 1.55 5.41 -2.66
C GLY A 11 0.10 4.94 -2.59
N GLY A 12 -0.85 5.82 -2.91
CA GLY A 12 -2.28 5.48 -2.92
C GLY A 12 -2.61 4.37 -3.92
N VAL A 13 -2.13 4.48 -5.15
CA VAL A 13 -2.33 3.45 -6.20
C VAL A 13 -1.71 2.13 -5.78
N SER A 14 -0.49 2.17 -5.24
CA SER A 14 0.20 0.97 -4.75
C SER A 14 -0.60 0.30 -3.64
N TYR A 15 -1.08 1.05 -2.65
CA TYR A 15 -1.87 0.48 -1.54
C TYR A 15 -3.17 -0.16 -2.03
N VAL A 16 -3.93 0.50 -2.92
CA VAL A 16 -5.21 0.00 -3.44
C VAL A 16 -5.02 -1.23 -4.34
N SER A 17 -3.88 -1.36 -5.03
CA SER A 17 -3.61 -2.52 -5.89
C SER A 17 -3.58 -3.86 -5.13
N TRP A 18 -3.19 -3.86 -3.85
CA TRP A 18 -3.10 -5.09 -3.05
C TRP A 18 -4.47 -5.68 -2.68
N PRO A 19 -5.43 -4.92 -2.10
CA PRO A 19 -6.80 -5.39 -1.93
C PRO A 19 -7.42 -5.87 -3.23
N LEU A 20 -7.20 -5.15 -4.34
CA LEU A 20 -7.70 -5.57 -5.66
C LEU A 20 -7.09 -6.90 -6.12
N TYR A 21 -5.78 -7.07 -5.93
CA TYR A 21 -5.09 -8.34 -6.21
C TYR A 21 -5.70 -9.49 -5.41
N PHE A 22 -5.88 -9.32 -4.10
CA PHE A 22 -6.47 -10.36 -3.26
C PHE A 22 -7.94 -10.64 -3.59
N LEU A 23 -8.70 -9.64 -4.03
CA LEU A 23 -10.08 -9.85 -4.52
C LEU A 23 -10.10 -10.69 -5.79
N LEU A 24 -9.19 -10.44 -6.73
CA LEU A 24 -9.11 -11.20 -7.99
C LEU A 24 -8.62 -12.64 -7.79
N TYR A 25 -7.72 -12.85 -6.83
CA TYR A 25 -7.08 -14.13 -6.58
C TYR A 25 -7.48 -14.77 -5.24
N PHE A 26 -8.63 -14.40 -4.69
CA PHE A 26 -9.07 -14.87 -3.36
C PHE A 26 -9.11 -16.41 -3.25
N HIS A 27 -9.38 -17.10 -4.36
CA HIS A 27 -9.44 -18.57 -4.41
C HIS A 27 -8.06 -19.25 -4.33
N LYS A 28 -6.97 -18.49 -4.48
CA LYS A 28 -5.58 -19.02 -4.44
C LYS A 28 -4.92 -18.91 -3.08
N TYR A 29 -5.52 -18.18 -2.15
CA TYR A 29 -4.94 -17.88 -0.85
C TYR A 29 -5.94 -18.18 0.25
N THR A 30 -5.42 -18.61 1.39
CA THR A 30 -6.24 -18.73 2.60
C THR A 30 -6.55 -17.34 3.15
N THR A 31 -7.66 -17.23 3.88
CA THR A 31 -8.04 -15.98 4.56
C THR A 31 -6.93 -15.47 5.48
N GLY A 32 -6.18 -16.38 6.12
CA GLY A 32 -5.05 -16.02 6.99
C GLY A 32 -3.93 -15.32 6.24
N GLU A 33 -3.50 -15.88 5.10
CA GLU A 33 -2.45 -15.30 4.25
C GLU A 33 -2.84 -13.92 3.70
N ILE A 34 -4.12 -13.74 3.33
CA ILE A 34 -4.63 -12.45 2.87
C ILE A 34 -4.56 -11.41 4.00
N ILE A 35 -5.01 -11.77 5.21
CA ILE A 35 -4.97 -10.86 6.37
C ILE A 35 -3.54 -10.50 6.73
N GLU A 36 -2.63 -11.48 6.77
CA GLU A 36 -1.22 -11.25 7.07
C GLU A 36 -0.58 -10.30 6.06
N ALA A 37 -0.81 -10.52 4.77
CA ALA A 37 -0.31 -9.65 3.72
C ALA A 37 -0.90 -8.24 3.79
N LEU A 38 -2.19 -8.10 4.12
CA LEU A 38 -2.84 -6.80 4.31
C LEU A 38 -2.27 -6.02 5.51
N ILE A 39 -1.98 -6.71 6.62
CA ILE A 39 -1.31 -6.10 7.78
C ILE A 39 0.10 -5.66 7.39
N PHE A 40 0.84 -6.53 6.72
CA PHE A 40 2.21 -6.26 6.28
C PHE A 40 2.30 -5.05 5.35
N ILE A 41 1.46 -5.00 4.30
CA ILE A 41 1.45 -3.87 3.36
C ILE A 41 1.02 -2.57 4.05
N THR A 42 0.11 -2.64 5.03
CA THR A 42 -0.32 -1.46 5.79
C THR A 42 0.85 -0.86 6.58
N ILE A 43 1.64 -1.69 7.26
CA ILE A 43 2.83 -1.24 8.01
C ILE A 43 3.85 -0.59 7.06
N LEU A 44 4.12 -1.22 5.91
CA LEU A 44 5.04 -0.66 4.91
C LEU A 44 4.55 0.67 4.34
N MET A 45 3.25 0.80 4.07
CA MET A 45 2.66 2.02 3.56
C MET A 45 2.72 3.17 4.57
N ILE A 46 2.50 2.89 5.86
CA ILE A 46 2.71 3.88 6.92
C ILE A 46 4.17 4.38 6.89
N GLY A 47 5.13 3.46 6.84
CA GLY A 47 6.55 3.82 6.72
C GLY A 47 6.85 4.67 5.48
N TYR A 48 6.32 4.30 4.33
CA TYR A 48 6.45 5.05 3.08
C TYR A 48 5.92 6.49 3.21
N PHE A 49 4.72 6.68 3.76
CA PHE A 49 4.15 8.02 3.94
C PHE A 49 4.93 8.86 4.95
N ILE A 50 5.45 8.24 6.03
CA ILE A 50 6.34 8.94 6.97
C ILE A 50 7.60 9.43 6.25
N ILE A 51 8.24 8.58 5.42
CA ILE A 51 9.44 8.95 4.66
C ILE A 51 9.13 10.11 3.69
N ILE A 52 8.02 10.05 2.96
CA ILE A 52 7.58 11.15 2.07
C ILE A 52 7.37 12.44 2.87
N MET A 53 6.70 12.35 4.01
CA MET A 53 6.46 13.51 4.86
C MET A 53 7.78 14.14 5.31
N LEU A 54 8.79 13.33 5.67
CA LEU A 54 10.11 13.82 6.06
C LEU A 54 10.92 14.37 4.87
N TYR A 55 10.81 13.75 3.69
CA TYR A 55 11.55 14.15 2.49
C TYR A 55 11.07 15.48 1.91
N PHE A 56 9.76 15.76 1.95
CA PHE A 56 9.16 17.00 1.45
C PHE A 56 8.85 18.02 2.56
N ARG A 57 9.42 17.83 3.75
CA ARG A 57 9.38 18.82 4.84
C ARG A 57 10.53 19.81 4.69
#